data_AF-A0A3M1KXY5-F1
#
_entry.id   AF-A0A3M1KXY5-F1
#
_cell.length_a   1.000
_cell.length_b   1.000
_cell.length_c   1.000
_cell.angle_alpha   90.00
_cell.angle_beta   90.00
_cell.angle_gamma   90.00
#
_symmetry.space_group_name_H-M   'P 1'
#
loop_
_entity.id
_entity.type
_entity.pdbx_description
1 polymer ?
#
loop_
_entity_poly.entity_id
_entity_poly.type
_entity_poly.pdbx_seq_one_letter_code
_entity_poly.pdbx_strand_id
1 'polypeptide(L)'
;FLPPDHPRGRSYILVDEWGPYNFAYPSIWLRRIEGETYTFLLLGPHGNWKVTGGEGWTYLSLKTGTFPATLVATKNAAAEELSLELEFIGEAFTDRFGTLVPRGTAYPFHFYRYEKQLLWNLAFHAYDENQDPLKAYENFAQLKEEEPLLQIEATPLAFTWWGAPFEQVPADRFAVFGTCDVELPTGNYRIRVTSDDGVRLYVDGRLLLDHWDVHVPTTDEVELSLGGRHRLEIEYFDNGGLAALTVEIEPVRPL
;
A
#
# COMPACT_ATOMS: atom_id res chain seq x y z
N PHE A 1 26.71 21.97 12.52
CA PHE A 1 25.75 23.04 12.18
C PHE A 1 25.46 22.95 10.69
N LEU A 2 24.19 23.01 10.28
CA LEU A 2 23.81 22.92 8.86
C LEU A 2 24.29 24.18 8.10
N PRO A 3 24.74 24.06 6.85
CA PRO A 3 25.13 25.19 6.02
C PRO A 3 24.05 26.28 5.91
N PRO A 4 24.41 27.56 5.71
CA PRO A 4 23.44 28.68 5.62
C PRO A 4 22.37 28.51 4.53
N ASP A 5 22.73 27.88 3.43
CA ASP A 5 21.93 27.55 2.24
C ASP A 5 21.12 26.26 2.37
N HIS A 6 21.29 25.52 3.47
CA HIS A 6 20.57 24.29 3.70
C HIS A 6 19.07 24.55 4.00
N PRO A 7 18.13 23.81 3.38
CA PRO A 7 16.70 23.96 3.65
C PRO A 7 16.39 23.84 5.16
N ARG A 8 15.55 24.75 5.68
CA ARG A 8 15.23 24.84 7.12
C ARG A 8 13.75 24.64 7.38
N GLY A 9 13.45 24.05 8.54
CA GLY A 9 12.09 23.84 9.04
C GLY A 9 11.64 22.39 8.96
N ARG A 10 10.54 22.08 9.67
CA ARG A 10 10.00 20.71 9.80
C ARG A 10 9.63 20.08 8.45
N SER A 11 9.31 20.90 7.45
CA SER A 11 9.01 20.44 6.09
C SER A 11 10.18 19.71 5.42
N TYR A 12 11.42 19.89 5.90
CA TYR A 12 12.64 19.29 5.35
C TYR A 12 13.23 18.21 6.27
N ILE A 13 12.50 17.78 7.30
CA ILE A 13 12.81 16.54 8.02
C ILE A 13 12.18 15.41 7.19
N LEU A 14 12.98 14.84 6.30
CA LEU A 14 12.56 13.83 5.34
C LEU A 14 13.24 12.51 5.71
N VAL A 15 12.46 11.43 5.77
CA VAL A 15 12.91 10.10 6.12
C VAL A 15 12.35 9.17 5.06
N ASP A 16 13.23 8.46 4.37
CA ASP A 16 12.86 7.36 3.48
C ASP A 16 13.02 6.02 4.22
N GLU A 17 12.80 4.91 3.52
CA GLU A 17 12.93 3.55 4.07
C GLU A 17 14.34 3.24 4.63
N TRP A 18 15.37 3.99 4.23
CA TRP A 18 16.76 3.81 4.66
C TRP A 18 17.20 4.82 5.73
N GLY A 19 16.35 5.78 6.07
CA GLY A 19 16.56 6.74 7.14
C GLY A 19 16.49 8.20 6.69
N PRO A 20 17.11 9.12 7.45
CA PRO A 20 17.04 10.53 7.14
C PRO A 20 17.69 10.88 5.80
N TYR A 21 16.92 11.53 4.93
CA TYR A 21 17.42 12.03 3.66
C TYR A 21 18.40 13.19 3.86
N ASN A 22 19.56 13.11 3.23
CA ASN A 22 20.69 14.01 3.45
C ASN A 22 20.89 15.05 2.34
N PHE A 23 19.97 15.15 1.38
CA PHE A 23 20.02 16.09 0.24
C PHE A 23 21.15 15.85 -0.78
N ALA A 24 21.92 14.76 -0.64
CA ALA A 24 23.09 14.51 -1.48
C ALA A 24 22.78 13.84 -2.82
N TYR A 25 21.58 13.29 -3.02
CA TYR A 25 21.20 12.58 -4.26
C TYR A 25 19.82 13.03 -4.76
N PRO A 26 19.53 12.95 -6.07
CA PRO A 26 18.21 13.29 -6.61
C PRO A 26 17.08 12.49 -5.94
N SER A 27 16.03 13.18 -5.51
CA SER A 27 14.86 12.57 -4.86
C SER A 27 13.58 13.33 -5.17
N ILE A 28 12.48 12.59 -5.26
CA ILE A 28 11.12 13.12 -5.44
C ILE A 28 10.26 12.67 -4.25
N TRP A 29 9.49 13.60 -3.68
CA TRP A 29 8.69 13.38 -2.49
C TRP A 29 7.25 13.79 -2.74
N LEU A 30 6.30 12.88 -2.56
CA LEU A 30 4.88 13.24 -2.53
C LEU A 30 4.59 14.03 -1.25
N ARG A 31 4.15 15.28 -1.38
CA ARG A 31 3.91 16.20 -0.26
C ARG A 31 2.45 16.35 0.08
N ARG A 32 1.59 16.27 -0.93
CA ARG A 32 0.16 16.53 -0.77
C ARG A 32 -0.64 15.88 -1.89
N ILE A 33 -1.80 15.36 -1.53
CA ILE A 33 -2.87 14.95 -2.45
C ILE A 33 -4.10 15.79 -2.11
N GLU A 34 -4.70 16.44 -3.10
CA GLU A 34 -5.97 17.17 -3.01
C GLU A 34 -6.85 16.76 -4.19
N GLY A 35 -7.78 15.81 -3.96
CA GLY A 35 -8.53 15.17 -5.04
C GLY A 35 -7.56 14.50 -6.02
N GLU A 36 -7.60 14.91 -7.29
CA GLU A 36 -6.72 14.40 -8.35
C GLU A 36 -5.40 15.18 -8.46
N THR A 37 -5.16 16.17 -7.59
CA THR A 37 -3.95 17.00 -7.64
C THR A 37 -2.89 16.47 -6.70
N TYR A 38 -1.73 16.14 -7.26
CA TYR A 38 -0.56 15.63 -6.55
C TYR A 38 0.53 16.69 -6.55
N THR A 39 1.04 17.03 -5.37
CA THR A 39 2.15 17.99 -5.23
C THR A 39 3.40 17.26 -4.79
N PHE A 40 4.45 17.37 -5.59
CA PHE A 40 5.75 16.77 -5.35
C PHE A 40 6.79 17.82 -5.01
N LEU A 41 7.69 17.49 -4.09
CA LEU A 41 8.92 18.23 -3.81
C LEU A 41 10.10 17.45 -4.37
N LEU A 42 10.84 18.08 -5.26
CA LEU A 42 12.04 17.56 -5.89
C LEU A 42 13.27 18.20 -5.23
N LEU A 43 14.21 17.38 -4.80
CA LEU A 43 15.43 17.78 -4.09
C LEU A 43 16.63 17.03 -4.66
N GLY A 44 17.83 17.59 -4.46
CA GLY A 44 19.07 16.95 -4.85
C GLY A 44 20.20 17.95 -5.05
N PRO A 45 21.36 17.48 -5.54
CA PRO A 45 22.56 18.28 -5.77
C PRO A 45 22.41 19.26 -6.95
N HIS A 46 23.35 20.18 -7.12
CA HIS A 46 23.29 21.16 -8.21
C HIS A 46 23.33 20.50 -9.58
N GLY A 47 22.28 20.74 -10.37
CA GLY A 47 22.16 20.23 -11.73
C GLY A 47 20.76 20.42 -12.27
N ASN A 48 20.51 19.81 -13.43
CA ASN A 48 19.23 19.84 -14.09
C ASN A 48 18.56 18.49 -13.99
N TRP A 49 17.24 18.49 -13.88
CA TRP A 49 16.41 17.31 -14.01
C TRP A 49 15.43 17.49 -15.17
N LYS A 50 14.96 16.37 -15.73
CA LYS A 50 13.86 16.31 -16.70
C LYS A 50 12.97 15.11 -16.42
N VAL A 51 11.69 15.22 -16.73
CA VAL A 51 10.76 14.09 -16.80
C VAL A 51 11.03 13.35 -18.11
N THR A 52 11.31 12.05 -18.02
CA THR A 52 11.59 11.17 -19.15
C THR A 52 10.43 10.26 -19.52
N GLY A 53 9.52 10.04 -18.59
CA GLY A 53 8.42 9.10 -18.76
C GLY A 53 7.50 9.05 -17.54
N GLY A 54 6.69 8.00 -17.48
CA GLY A 54 5.69 7.78 -16.45
C GLY A 54 4.27 7.80 -17.00
N GLU A 55 3.34 7.33 -16.18
CA GLU A 55 1.93 7.13 -16.53
C GLU A 55 0.98 7.57 -15.42
N GLY A 56 -0.31 7.62 -15.77
CA GLY A 56 -1.37 7.96 -14.82
C GLY A 56 -1.64 9.45 -14.63
N TRP A 57 -1.00 10.33 -15.43
CA TRP A 57 -1.16 11.79 -15.35
C TRP A 57 -1.79 12.38 -16.60
N THR A 58 -2.68 13.35 -16.43
CA THR A 58 -3.24 14.17 -17.52
C THR A 58 -2.49 15.49 -17.69
N TYR A 59 -1.80 15.96 -16.65
CA TYR A 59 -1.08 17.22 -16.65
C TYR A 59 0.14 17.18 -15.71
N LEU A 60 1.21 17.90 -16.10
CA LEU A 60 2.39 18.16 -15.28
C LEU A 60 2.73 19.66 -15.39
N SER A 61 2.94 20.33 -14.25
CA SER A 61 3.28 21.77 -14.22
C SER A 61 4.69 22.07 -14.72
N LEU A 62 5.60 21.12 -14.55
CA LEU A 62 6.99 21.21 -14.96
C LEU A 62 7.43 19.88 -15.57
N LYS A 63 8.26 19.95 -16.61
CA LYS A 63 8.90 18.78 -17.23
C LYS A 63 10.43 18.82 -17.15
N THR A 64 11.00 19.95 -16.76
CA THR A 64 12.44 20.16 -16.56
C THR A 64 12.65 21.20 -15.47
N GLY A 65 13.79 21.19 -14.79
CA GLY A 65 14.15 22.23 -13.84
C GLY A 65 15.47 21.97 -13.13
N THR A 66 15.72 22.71 -12.06
CA THR A 66 16.81 22.49 -11.09
C THR A 66 16.21 22.22 -9.72
N PHE A 67 17.02 21.79 -8.74
CA PHE A 67 16.55 21.64 -7.36
C PHE A 67 16.75 22.92 -6.52
N PRO A 68 15.93 23.16 -5.48
CA PRO A 68 14.67 22.46 -5.20
C PRO A 68 13.58 22.86 -6.21
N ALA A 69 12.61 21.98 -6.45
CA ALA A 69 11.46 22.29 -7.30
C ALA A 69 10.16 21.73 -6.73
N THR A 70 9.04 22.39 -7.03
CA THR A 70 7.69 21.88 -6.77
C THR A 70 7.06 21.50 -8.09
N LEU A 71 6.78 20.20 -8.27
CA LEU A 71 6.07 19.67 -9.43
C LEU A 71 4.64 19.36 -9.01
N VAL A 72 3.66 19.88 -9.77
CA VAL A 72 2.25 19.57 -9.57
C VAL A 72 1.80 18.70 -10.73
N ALA A 73 1.16 17.57 -10.42
CA ALA A 73 0.60 16.66 -11.40
C ALA A 73 -0.90 16.51 -11.18
N THR A 74 -1.66 16.40 -12.27
CA THR A 74 -3.08 16.03 -12.22
C THR A 74 -3.22 14.58 -12.64
N LYS A 75 -3.77 13.75 -11.76
CA LYS A 75 -4.03 12.34 -11.98
C LYS A 75 -5.10 12.15 -13.06
N ASN A 76 -4.95 11.13 -13.89
CA ASN A 76 -6.06 10.55 -14.65
C ASN A 76 -6.93 9.76 -13.68
N ALA A 77 -8.20 10.15 -13.51
CA ALA A 77 -9.15 9.55 -12.57
C ALA A 77 -9.17 8.01 -12.59
N ALA A 78 -9.08 7.43 -13.79
CA ALA A 78 -9.13 5.98 -14.01
C ALA A 78 -7.78 5.27 -13.84
N ALA A 79 -6.69 6.01 -13.63
CA ALA A 79 -5.37 5.41 -13.45
C ALA A 79 -5.25 4.77 -12.07
N GLU A 80 -4.95 3.48 -12.06
CA GLU A 80 -4.60 2.73 -10.85
C GLU A 80 -3.10 2.73 -10.61
N GLU A 81 -2.31 3.02 -11.65
CA GLU A 81 -0.86 3.14 -11.58
C GLU A 81 -0.43 4.58 -11.86
N LEU A 82 0.39 5.11 -10.96
CA LEU A 82 0.96 6.45 -11.05
C LEU A 82 2.47 6.34 -11.01
N SER A 83 3.13 6.81 -12.06
CA SER A 83 4.59 6.82 -12.10
C SER A 83 5.12 8.11 -12.70
N LEU A 84 6.24 8.59 -12.17
CA LEU A 84 7.04 9.65 -12.77
C LEU A 84 8.46 9.15 -12.90
N GLU A 85 8.96 9.08 -14.12
CA GLU A 85 10.35 8.77 -14.40
C GLU A 85 11.09 10.07 -14.69
N LEU A 86 12.20 10.29 -13.98
CA LEU A 86 13.00 11.49 -14.10
C LEU A 86 14.47 11.13 -14.27
N GLU A 87 15.20 12.00 -14.94
CA GLU A 87 16.65 11.91 -15.10
C GLU A 87 17.30 13.20 -14.60
N PHE A 88 18.33 13.06 -13.77
CA PHE A 88 19.19 14.14 -13.30
C PHE A 88 20.55 14.11 -14.01
N ILE A 89 21.06 15.29 -14.38
CA ILE A 89 22.43 15.50 -14.86
C ILE A 89 22.99 16.75 -14.16
N GLY A 90 24.09 16.60 -13.42
CA GLY A 90 24.67 17.69 -12.65
C GLY A 90 26.07 17.42 -12.14
N GLU A 91 26.38 17.97 -10.97
CA GLU A 91 27.63 17.71 -10.26
C GLU A 91 27.78 16.24 -9.82
N ALA A 92 28.99 15.87 -9.42
CA ALA A 92 29.23 14.54 -8.86
C ALA A 92 28.59 14.44 -7.48
N PHE A 93 28.04 13.28 -7.15
CA PHE A 93 27.39 13.05 -5.86
C PHE A 93 27.50 11.59 -5.42
N THR A 94 27.20 11.32 -4.16
CA THR A 94 27.13 9.96 -3.63
C THR A 94 25.67 9.57 -3.48
N ASP A 95 25.28 8.45 -4.11
CA ASP A 95 23.91 7.94 -4.03
C ASP A 95 23.57 7.37 -2.64
N ARG A 96 22.32 6.94 -2.48
CA ARG A 96 21.79 6.41 -1.22
C ARG A 96 22.53 5.15 -0.72
N PHE A 97 23.24 4.45 -1.61
CA PHE A 97 23.98 3.23 -1.30
C PHE A 97 25.49 3.47 -1.12
N GLY A 98 25.93 4.73 -1.13
CA GLY A 98 27.33 5.08 -0.96
C GLY A 98 28.15 5.04 -2.26
N THR A 99 27.50 4.86 -3.42
CA THR A 99 28.18 4.82 -4.71
C THR A 99 28.42 6.23 -5.23
N LEU A 100 29.65 6.52 -5.64
CA LEU A 100 30.00 7.79 -6.27
C LEU A 100 29.50 7.81 -7.72
N VAL A 101 28.64 8.78 -8.03
CA VAL A 101 28.16 9.08 -9.39
C VAL A 101 28.96 10.25 -9.96
N PRO A 102 29.72 10.07 -11.06
CA PRO A 102 30.53 11.14 -11.65
C PRO A 102 29.70 12.30 -12.22
N ARG A 103 30.27 13.50 -12.22
CA ARG A 103 29.69 14.70 -12.84
C ARG A 103 29.27 14.43 -14.28
N GLY A 104 28.09 14.90 -14.65
CA GLY A 104 27.56 14.77 -16.01
C GLY A 104 27.00 13.38 -16.35
N THR A 105 27.03 12.42 -15.42
CA THR A 105 26.38 11.12 -15.59
C THR A 105 24.87 11.29 -15.40
N ALA A 106 24.09 10.76 -16.34
CA ALA A 106 22.64 10.68 -16.21
C ALA A 106 22.28 9.72 -15.06
N TYR A 107 21.47 10.21 -14.12
CA TYR A 107 21.02 9.43 -12.97
C TYR A 107 19.50 9.37 -12.92
N PRO A 108 18.88 8.18 -13.05
CA PRO A 108 17.45 8.04 -12.97
C PRO A 108 16.97 8.13 -11.51
N PHE A 109 15.83 8.77 -11.32
CA PHE A 109 15.08 8.75 -10.07
C PHE A 109 13.60 8.81 -10.41
N HIS A 110 12.76 8.24 -9.55
CA HIS A 110 11.36 8.06 -9.89
C HIS A 110 10.43 8.20 -8.69
N PHE A 111 9.16 8.40 -8.99
CA PHE A 111 8.06 8.21 -8.06
C PHE A 111 7.18 7.08 -8.61
N TYR A 112 6.71 6.22 -7.71
CA TYR A 112 5.75 5.18 -8.02
C TYR A 112 4.68 5.12 -6.94
N ARG A 113 3.45 4.88 -7.36
CA ARG A 113 2.33 4.60 -6.47
C ARG A 113 1.28 3.77 -7.19
N TYR A 114 0.80 2.74 -6.53
CA TYR A 114 -0.31 1.91 -6.98
C TYR A 114 -1.55 2.20 -6.11
N GLU A 115 -2.68 2.46 -6.76
CA GLU A 115 -3.94 2.90 -6.12
C GLU A 115 -5.11 2.00 -6.49
N LYS A 116 -4.84 0.71 -6.72
CA LYS A 116 -5.87 -0.29 -7.01
C LYS A 116 -6.88 -0.35 -5.88
N GLN A 117 -8.14 -0.10 -6.24
CA GLN A 117 -9.25 -0.23 -5.31
C GLN A 117 -9.74 -1.68 -5.34
N LEU A 118 -9.77 -2.31 -4.18
CA LEU A 118 -10.37 -3.62 -3.99
C LEU A 118 -11.73 -3.44 -3.33
N LEU A 119 -12.80 -3.69 -4.09
CA LEU A 119 -14.16 -3.68 -3.56
C LEU A 119 -14.44 -5.03 -2.89
N TRP A 120 -14.50 -5.01 -1.57
CA TRP A 120 -14.77 -6.20 -0.76
C TRP A 120 -16.24 -6.26 -0.36
N ASN A 121 -16.86 -7.41 -0.59
CA ASN A 121 -18.13 -7.78 0.01
C ASN A 121 -17.84 -8.57 1.27
N LEU A 122 -18.24 -8.04 2.42
CA LEU A 122 -17.92 -8.59 3.74
C LEU A 122 -19.19 -9.04 4.45
N ALA A 123 -19.17 -10.25 4.98
CA ALA A 123 -20.22 -10.81 5.83
C ALA A 123 -19.66 -11.03 7.24
N PHE A 124 -20.32 -10.43 8.23
CA PHE A 124 -19.94 -10.51 9.65
C PHE A 124 -20.84 -11.51 10.38
N HIS A 125 -20.23 -12.41 11.16
CA HIS A 125 -20.94 -13.40 11.98
C HIS A 125 -20.41 -13.35 13.40
N ALA A 126 -21.24 -13.69 14.39
CA ALA A 126 -20.74 -14.09 15.70
C ALA A 126 -20.45 -15.59 15.68
N TYR A 127 -19.54 -16.05 16.52
CA TYR A 127 -19.34 -17.48 16.75
C TYR A 127 -19.39 -17.81 18.24
N ASP A 128 -19.82 -19.03 18.55
CA ASP A 128 -19.83 -19.56 19.92
C ASP A 128 -18.76 -20.64 20.12
N GLU A 129 -18.75 -21.30 21.28
CA GLU A 129 -17.77 -22.35 21.59
C GLU A 129 -17.87 -23.58 20.67
N ASN A 130 -19.03 -23.85 20.06
CA ASN A 130 -19.21 -24.96 19.11
C ASN A 130 -18.66 -24.61 17.72
N GLN A 131 -18.52 -23.32 17.43
CA GLN A 131 -17.95 -22.76 16.21
C GLN A 131 -16.57 -22.12 16.48
N ASP A 132 -15.91 -22.45 17.59
CA ASP A 132 -14.59 -21.91 17.92
C ASP A 132 -13.59 -22.18 16.77
N PRO A 133 -12.98 -21.16 16.15
CA PRO A 133 -12.14 -21.30 14.96
C PRO A 133 -10.88 -22.16 15.22
N LEU A 134 -10.43 -22.26 16.47
CA LEU A 134 -9.24 -23.02 16.85
C LEU A 134 -9.56 -24.47 17.22
N LYS A 135 -10.80 -24.76 17.62
CA LYS A 135 -11.21 -26.10 18.12
C LYS A 135 -12.15 -26.84 17.17
N ALA A 136 -12.94 -26.11 16.38
CA ALA A 136 -14.04 -26.63 15.60
C ALA A 136 -14.15 -25.92 14.23
N TYR A 137 -13.02 -25.85 13.50
CA TYR A 137 -12.96 -25.14 12.22
C TYR A 137 -14.04 -25.54 11.21
N GLU A 138 -14.40 -26.83 11.12
CA GLU A 138 -15.46 -27.29 10.20
C GLU A 138 -16.85 -26.70 10.53
N ASN A 139 -17.11 -26.41 11.80
CA ASN A 139 -18.33 -25.72 12.23
C ASN A 139 -18.20 -24.21 12.02
N PHE A 140 -17.02 -23.64 12.29
CA PHE A 140 -16.73 -22.24 12.01
C PHE A 140 -16.91 -21.92 10.52
N ALA A 141 -16.41 -22.77 9.62
CA ALA A 141 -16.49 -22.58 8.17
C ALA A 141 -17.94 -22.62 7.65
N GLN A 142 -18.86 -23.30 8.36
CA GLN A 142 -20.28 -23.33 8.01
C GLN A 142 -20.97 -21.98 8.22
N LEU A 143 -20.41 -21.06 9.03
CA LEU A 143 -20.94 -19.71 9.21
C LEU A 143 -21.10 -18.97 7.87
N LYS A 144 -20.27 -19.28 6.86
CA LYS A 144 -20.39 -18.72 5.50
C LYS A 144 -21.75 -18.94 4.85
N GLU A 145 -22.42 -20.02 5.22
CA GLU A 145 -23.73 -20.41 4.66
C GLU A 145 -24.89 -19.96 5.57
N GLU A 146 -24.59 -19.40 6.74
CA GLU A 146 -25.59 -18.84 7.66
C GLU A 146 -25.92 -17.39 7.30
N GLU A 147 -27.04 -16.87 7.81
CA GLU A 147 -27.38 -15.46 7.65
C GLU A 147 -26.42 -14.61 8.50
N PRO A 148 -25.69 -13.65 7.91
CA PRO A 148 -24.78 -12.79 8.66
C PRO A 148 -25.53 -11.78 9.53
N LEU A 149 -24.85 -11.33 10.59
CA LEU A 149 -25.31 -10.21 11.41
C LEU A 149 -25.31 -8.89 10.63
N LEU A 150 -24.34 -8.74 9.72
CA LEU A 150 -24.17 -7.56 8.89
C LEU A 150 -23.44 -7.91 7.59
N GLN A 151 -23.90 -7.33 6.48
CA GLN A 151 -23.17 -7.31 5.22
C GLN A 151 -22.83 -5.88 4.83
N ILE A 152 -21.60 -5.64 4.37
CA ILE A 152 -21.17 -4.34 3.85
C ILE A 152 -20.30 -4.51 2.60
N GLU A 153 -20.25 -3.44 1.81
CA GLU A 153 -19.18 -3.21 0.84
C GLU A 153 -18.11 -2.31 1.47
N ALA A 154 -16.84 -2.64 1.26
CA ALA A 154 -15.71 -1.86 1.76
C ALA A 154 -14.65 -1.62 0.68
N THR A 155 -14.12 -0.40 0.61
CA THR A 155 -12.99 -0.02 -0.25
C THR A 155 -12.27 1.18 0.38
N PRO A 156 -11.07 1.00 0.94
CA PRO A 156 -10.31 -0.25 1.09
C PRO A 156 -10.88 -1.17 2.19
N LEU A 157 -10.40 -2.43 2.23
CA LEU A 157 -10.46 -3.26 3.43
C LEU A 157 -9.26 -2.89 4.32
N ALA A 158 -9.49 -1.97 5.27
CA ALA A 158 -8.47 -1.48 6.20
C ALA A 158 -9.13 -1.06 7.52
N PHE A 159 -9.43 -2.05 8.37
CA PHE A 159 -10.14 -1.86 9.63
C PHE A 159 -9.25 -2.08 10.85
N THR A 160 -9.55 -1.32 11.90
CA THR A 160 -9.00 -1.49 13.25
C THR A 160 -10.09 -1.14 14.26
N TRP A 161 -10.37 -2.05 15.18
CA TRP A 161 -11.46 -1.93 16.14
C TRP A 161 -10.97 -2.19 17.57
N TRP A 162 -11.29 -1.28 18.49
CA TRP A 162 -10.99 -1.42 19.93
C TRP A 162 -12.17 -2.04 20.71
N GLY A 163 -13.11 -2.65 20.00
CA GLY A 163 -14.38 -3.17 20.47
C GLY A 163 -15.24 -3.57 19.27
N ALA A 164 -16.56 -3.51 19.41
CA ALA A 164 -17.49 -3.91 18.34
C ALA A 164 -17.23 -3.18 17.01
N PRO A 165 -17.05 -3.90 15.89
CA PRO A 165 -16.92 -3.30 14.56
C PRO A 165 -18.11 -2.43 14.17
N PHE A 166 -19.30 -2.90 14.51
CA PHE A 166 -20.59 -2.27 14.26
C PHE A 166 -21.55 -2.62 15.40
N GLU A 167 -22.64 -1.88 15.55
CA GLU A 167 -23.62 -2.09 16.64
C GLU A 167 -24.20 -3.52 16.65
N GLN A 168 -24.35 -4.15 15.47
CA GLN A 168 -24.90 -5.49 15.30
C GLN A 168 -23.89 -6.61 15.55
N VAL A 169 -22.59 -6.30 15.56
CA VAL A 169 -21.50 -7.28 15.66
C VAL A 169 -20.95 -7.24 17.09
N PRO A 170 -20.71 -8.39 17.75
CA PRO A 170 -20.16 -8.39 19.10
C PRO A 170 -18.74 -7.80 19.12
N ALA A 171 -18.30 -7.36 20.30
CA ALA A 171 -16.97 -6.78 20.50
C ALA A 171 -15.85 -7.80 20.33
N ASP A 172 -16.10 -9.04 20.73
CA ASP A 172 -15.18 -10.16 20.62
C ASP A 172 -15.93 -11.34 19.98
N ARG A 173 -15.19 -12.34 19.48
CA ARG A 173 -15.75 -13.60 18.94
C ARG A 173 -16.65 -13.38 17.73
N PHE A 174 -16.12 -12.66 16.76
CA PHE A 174 -16.75 -12.50 15.46
C PHE A 174 -15.87 -13.03 14.33
N ALA A 175 -16.52 -13.41 13.25
CA ALA A 175 -15.90 -13.86 12.01
C ALA A 175 -16.22 -12.88 10.89
N VAL A 176 -15.29 -12.74 9.95
CA VAL A 176 -15.50 -12.01 8.69
C VAL A 176 -15.19 -12.93 7.53
N PHE A 177 -16.14 -13.06 6.62
CA PHE A 177 -15.95 -13.69 5.33
C PHE A 177 -16.02 -12.63 4.25
N GLY A 178 -14.91 -12.45 3.55
CA GLY A 178 -14.74 -11.39 2.57
C GLY A 178 -14.53 -11.95 1.18
N THR A 179 -15.10 -11.30 0.17
CA THR A 179 -14.82 -11.63 -1.23
C THR A 179 -14.62 -10.40 -2.10
N CYS A 180 -13.70 -10.49 -3.05
CA CYS A 180 -13.37 -9.43 -3.99
C CYS A 180 -13.09 -10.02 -5.38
N ASP A 181 -13.78 -9.53 -6.42
CA ASP A 181 -13.39 -9.79 -7.81
C ASP A 181 -12.51 -8.65 -8.30
N VAL A 182 -11.35 -8.96 -8.85
CA VAL A 182 -10.40 -7.97 -9.34
C VAL A 182 -9.90 -8.33 -10.74
N GLU A 183 -9.77 -7.33 -11.60
CA GLU A 183 -9.07 -7.43 -12.88
C GLU A 183 -7.67 -6.83 -12.71
N LEU A 184 -6.62 -7.61 -13.02
CA LEU A 184 -5.23 -7.21 -12.87
C LEU A 184 -4.47 -7.35 -14.20
N PRO A 185 -3.64 -6.37 -14.58
CA PRO A 185 -2.62 -6.59 -15.61
C PRO A 185 -1.74 -7.80 -15.30
N THR A 186 -1.17 -8.41 -16.33
CA THR A 186 -0.21 -9.51 -16.11
C THR A 186 1.04 -8.99 -15.40
N GLY A 187 1.40 -9.59 -14.27
CA GLY A 187 2.57 -9.22 -13.49
C GLY A 187 2.77 -10.08 -12.25
N ASN A 188 3.87 -9.82 -11.54
CA ASN A 188 4.04 -10.34 -10.18
C ASN A 188 3.42 -9.35 -9.21
N TYR A 189 2.62 -9.86 -8.28
CA TYR A 189 1.95 -9.08 -7.27
C TYR A 189 2.33 -9.59 -5.90
N ARG A 190 2.36 -8.67 -4.95
CA ARG A 190 2.42 -8.95 -3.52
C ARG A 190 1.08 -8.59 -2.92
N ILE A 191 0.49 -9.54 -2.21
CA ILE A 191 -0.69 -9.31 -1.38
C ILE A 191 -0.20 -9.29 0.07
N ARG A 192 -0.51 -8.21 0.79
CA ARG A 192 -0.27 -8.11 2.23
C ARG A 192 -1.58 -8.19 2.99
N VAL A 193 -1.60 -8.97 4.05
CA VAL A 193 -2.74 -9.10 4.94
C VAL A 193 -2.26 -8.79 6.35
N THR A 194 -2.84 -7.76 6.98
CA THR A 194 -2.62 -7.50 8.40
C THR A 194 -3.84 -7.96 9.17
N SER A 195 -3.66 -8.84 10.16
CA SER A 195 -4.75 -9.29 11.01
C SER A 195 -4.39 -9.35 12.49
N ASP A 196 -5.42 -9.24 13.32
CA ASP A 196 -5.49 -9.55 14.75
C ASP A 196 -6.96 -9.97 14.96
N ASP A 197 -7.34 -11.23 15.12
CA ASP A 197 -6.52 -12.44 15.20
C ASP A 197 -6.31 -13.11 13.81
N GLY A 198 -6.71 -14.38 13.68
CA GLY A 198 -6.31 -15.26 12.60
C GLY A 198 -6.98 -14.97 11.26
N VAL A 199 -6.25 -15.26 10.18
CA VAL A 199 -6.67 -14.97 8.81
C VAL A 199 -6.24 -16.06 7.83
N ARG A 200 -7.09 -16.27 6.81
CA ARG A 200 -6.78 -17.04 5.61
C ARG A 200 -7.08 -16.22 4.38
N LEU A 201 -6.18 -16.25 3.40
CA LEU A 201 -6.38 -15.68 2.08
C LEU A 201 -6.41 -16.78 1.03
N TYR A 202 -7.44 -16.74 0.19
CA TYR A 202 -7.56 -17.58 -0.98
C TYR A 202 -7.54 -16.71 -2.24
N VAL A 203 -6.92 -17.22 -3.30
CA VAL A 203 -6.99 -16.65 -4.65
C VAL A 203 -7.40 -17.74 -5.61
N ASP A 204 -8.50 -17.53 -6.32
CA ASP A 204 -9.12 -18.50 -7.24
C ASP A 204 -9.34 -19.87 -6.57
N GLY A 205 -9.83 -19.84 -5.33
CA GLY A 205 -10.09 -21.03 -4.50
C GLY A 205 -8.86 -21.75 -3.95
N ARG A 206 -7.65 -21.22 -4.16
CA ARG A 206 -6.41 -21.78 -3.58
C ARG A 206 -6.02 -21.03 -2.32
N LEU A 207 -5.83 -21.74 -1.22
CA LEU A 207 -5.30 -21.18 0.03
C LEU A 207 -3.84 -20.77 -0.17
N LEU A 208 -3.53 -19.49 0.02
CA LEU A 208 -2.19 -18.92 -0.19
C LEU A 208 -1.54 -18.40 1.10
N LEU A 209 -2.36 -18.01 2.08
CA LEU A 209 -1.91 -17.53 3.39
C LEU A 209 -2.80 -18.19 4.43
N ASP A 210 -2.19 -18.82 5.43
CA ASP A 210 -2.87 -19.54 6.51
C ASP A 210 -2.17 -19.22 7.84
N HIS A 211 -2.61 -18.14 8.49
CA HIS A 211 -2.14 -17.73 9.81
C HIS A 211 -3.35 -17.80 10.76
N TRP A 212 -3.68 -19.03 11.16
CA TRP A 212 -4.94 -19.36 11.81
C TRP A 212 -4.79 -19.66 13.30
N ASP A 213 -4.26 -18.68 14.03
CA ASP A 213 -4.12 -18.70 15.49
C ASP A 213 -4.36 -17.30 16.09
N VAL A 214 -4.36 -17.21 17.42
CA VAL A 214 -4.56 -15.95 18.15
C VAL A 214 -3.23 -15.20 18.22
N HIS A 215 -3.20 -13.98 17.70
CA HIS A 215 -1.98 -13.20 17.61
C HIS A 215 -2.28 -11.70 17.54
N VAL A 216 -1.36 -10.90 18.07
CA VAL A 216 -1.36 -9.43 17.92
C VAL A 216 -1.27 -9.00 16.45
N PRO A 217 -1.46 -7.71 16.11
CA PRO A 217 -1.48 -7.28 14.71
C PRO A 217 -0.19 -7.65 14.00
N THR A 218 -0.32 -8.55 13.03
CA THR A 218 0.79 -9.11 12.26
C THR A 218 0.49 -8.97 10.78
N THR A 219 1.50 -8.54 10.00
CA THR A 219 1.40 -8.43 8.55
C THR A 219 2.09 -9.63 7.91
N ASP A 220 1.31 -10.43 7.19
CA ASP A 220 1.78 -11.53 6.35
C ASP A 220 1.73 -11.12 4.88
N GLU A 221 2.64 -11.66 4.07
CA GLU A 221 2.71 -11.36 2.64
C GLU A 221 2.86 -12.62 1.78
N VAL A 222 2.21 -12.62 0.62
CA VAL A 222 2.39 -13.63 -0.43
C VAL A 222 2.67 -12.94 -1.75
N GLU A 223 3.67 -13.46 -2.48
CA GLU A 223 3.97 -13.03 -3.85
C GLU A 223 3.54 -14.11 -4.86
N LEU A 224 2.89 -13.67 -5.93
CA LEU A 224 2.37 -14.55 -6.97
C LEU A 224 2.23 -13.84 -8.31
N SER A 225 2.29 -14.61 -9.40
CA SER A 225 2.02 -14.10 -10.74
C SER A 225 0.51 -14.10 -11.01
N LEU A 226 -0.04 -12.93 -11.29
CA LEU A 226 -1.46 -12.72 -11.61
C LEU A 226 -1.62 -12.07 -12.98
N GLY A 227 -2.80 -12.17 -13.56
CA GLY A 227 -3.17 -11.54 -14.81
C GLY A 227 -4.57 -11.95 -15.27
N GLY A 228 -5.40 -10.97 -15.62
CA GLY A 228 -6.80 -11.15 -15.92
C GLY A 228 -7.69 -10.99 -14.68
N ARG A 229 -8.86 -11.62 -14.72
CA ARG A 229 -9.81 -11.66 -13.61
C ARG A 229 -9.41 -12.71 -12.57
N HIS A 230 -9.42 -12.30 -11.30
CA HIS A 230 -9.19 -13.16 -10.14
C HIS A 230 -10.26 -12.93 -9.07
N ARG A 231 -10.55 -13.98 -8.30
CA ARG A 231 -11.39 -13.92 -7.10
C ARG A 231 -10.50 -14.05 -5.87
N LEU A 232 -10.53 -13.05 -5.00
CA LEU A 232 -9.89 -13.07 -3.69
C LEU A 232 -10.95 -13.39 -2.65
N GLU A 233 -10.60 -14.21 -1.67
CA GLU A 233 -11.47 -14.57 -0.56
C GLU A 233 -10.68 -14.51 0.74
N ILE A 234 -11.29 -13.97 1.79
CA ILE A 234 -10.71 -13.90 3.13
C ILE A 234 -11.63 -14.63 4.10
N GLU A 235 -11.02 -15.43 4.97
CA GLU A 235 -11.63 -15.84 6.24
C GLU A 235 -10.85 -15.17 7.35
N TYR A 236 -11.54 -14.61 8.31
CA TYR A 236 -10.93 -13.94 9.45
C TYR A 236 -11.76 -14.20 10.70
N PHE A 237 -11.10 -14.30 11.84
CA PHE A 237 -11.77 -14.25 13.14
C PHE A 237 -11.05 -13.28 14.09
N ASP A 238 -11.83 -12.70 14.97
CA ASP A 238 -11.35 -12.06 16.20
C ASP A 238 -11.81 -12.90 17.39
N ASN A 239 -10.88 -13.25 18.27
CA ASN A 239 -11.19 -13.94 19.52
C ASN A 239 -11.29 -12.99 20.72
N GLY A 240 -10.64 -11.84 20.64
CA GLY A 240 -10.97 -10.67 21.45
C GLY A 240 -9.82 -9.71 21.67
N GLY A 241 -10.14 -8.53 22.18
CA GLY A 241 -9.16 -7.47 22.39
C GLY A 241 -9.16 -6.46 21.25
N LEU A 242 -7.99 -6.19 20.67
CA LEU A 242 -7.88 -5.33 19.50
C LEU A 242 -8.16 -6.20 18.27
N ALA A 243 -9.06 -5.78 17.41
CA ALA A 243 -9.31 -6.46 16.14
C ALA A 243 -8.74 -5.63 14.99
N ALA A 244 -8.04 -6.28 14.05
CA ALA A 244 -7.52 -5.63 12.85
C ALA A 244 -7.70 -6.53 11.62
N LEU A 245 -8.06 -5.92 10.49
CA LEU A 245 -8.11 -6.60 9.20
C LEU A 245 -7.83 -5.60 8.08
N THR A 246 -6.68 -5.75 7.43
CA THR A 246 -6.29 -4.94 6.26
C THR A 246 -5.80 -5.85 5.14
N VAL A 247 -6.23 -5.61 3.91
CA VAL A 247 -5.74 -6.31 2.71
C VAL A 247 -5.31 -5.31 1.65
N GLU A 248 -4.05 -5.44 1.22
CA GLU A 248 -3.43 -4.59 0.20
C GLU A 248 -2.84 -5.46 -0.91
N ILE A 249 -2.87 -4.96 -2.15
CA ILE A 249 -2.23 -5.59 -3.30
C ILE A 249 -1.39 -4.56 -4.05
N GLU A 250 -0.16 -4.93 -4.42
CA GLU A 250 0.71 -4.09 -5.25
C GLU A 250 1.55 -4.92 -6.23
N PRO A 251 1.92 -4.37 -7.40
CA PRO A 251 2.89 -4.99 -8.27
C PRO A 251 4.26 -5.07 -7.59
N VAL A 252 4.91 -6.22 -7.68
CA VAL A 252 6.31 -6.38 -7.30
C VAL A 252 7.17 -5.77 -8.40
N ARG A 253 7.96 -4.74 -8.04
CA ARG A 253 8.89 -4.09 -8.97
C ARG A 253 10.33 -4.30 -8.55
N PRO A 254 11.24 -4.56 -9.50
CA PRO A 254 12.66 -4.48 -9.22
C PRO A 254 13.03 -3.04 -8.84
N LEU A 255 13.82 -2.89 -7.78
CA LEU A 255 14.40 -1.63 -7.30
C LEU A 255 15.33 -0.99 -8.35
#